data_AF-A0A4Q3BIA2-F1
#
_entry.id   AF-A0A4Q3BIA2-F1
#
_cell.length_a   1.000
_cell.length_b   1.000
_cell.length_c   1.000
_cell.angle_alpha   90.00
_cell.angle_beta   90.00
_cell.angle_gamma   90.00
#
_symmetry.space_group_name_H-M   'P 1'
#
loop_
_entity.id
_entity.type
_entity.pdbx_description
1 polymer ?
#
loop_
_entity_poly.entity_id
_entity_poly.type
_entity_poly.pdbx_seq_one_letter_code
_entity_poly.pdbx_strand_id
1 'polypeptide(L)'
;MPTNFTVPKKGEVYINYIKERASDLINYGVWTGIELHKIPRWFNNFESPEEKYFAACILDSLIYRSPQQTQALAFELLYRELPGFLTRNGFINVGTDTINWVRSLGNFSTNLDLRFVATIRDTDPPTKSSHSILRILKRDFGINENFTIYPSQIE
;
A
#
# COMPACT_ATOMS: atom_id res chain seq x y z
N MET A 1 6.35 19.62 -36.48
CA MET A 1 5.62 20.44 -35.49
C MET A 1 4.96 19.47 -34.51
N PRO A 2 5.13 19.61 -33.19
CA PRO A 2 4.34 18.83 -32.24
C PRO A 2 2.87 19.23 -32.43
N THR A 3 1.97 18.27 -32.55
CA THR A 3 0.53 18.52 -32.48
C THR A 3 0.21 19.05 -31.09
N ASN A 4 -0.35 20.26 -30.99
CA ASN A 4 -0.85 20.79 -29.72
C ASN A 4 -1.91 19.82 -29.19
N PHE A 5 -1.76 19.42 -27.93
CA PHE A 5 -2.74 18.59 -27.25
C PHE A 5 -4.05 19.36 -27.11
N THR A 6 -5.16 18.71 -27.42
CA THR A 6 -6.51 19.25 -27.26
C THR A 6 -7.32 18.32 -26.39
N VAL A 7 -8.16 18.88 -25.52
CA VAL A 7 -9.05 18.09 -24.66
C VAL A 7 -9.94 17.17 -25.51
N PRO A 8 -10.06 15.87 -25.16
CA PRO A 8 -10.95 14.95 -25.87
C PRO A 8 -12.42 15.40 -25.81
N LYS A 9 -13.25 14.96 -26.76
CA LYS A 9 -14.69 15.31 -26.86
C LYS A 9 -15.53 15.10 -25.59
N LYS A 10 -15.05 14.34 -24.60
CA LYS A 10 -15.70 14.11 -23.29
C LYS A 10 -14.80 14.44 -22.10
N GLY A 11 -13.78 15.28 -22.30
CA GLY A 11 -12.79 15.58 -21.28
C GLY A 11 -13.39 16.29 -20.06
N GLU A 12 -14.36 17.18 -20.24
CA GLU A 12 -15.06 17.83 -19.12
C GLU A 12 -15.85 16.83 -18.26
N VAL A 13 -16.54 15.87 -18.91
CA VAL A 13 -17.26 14.80 -18.21
C VAL A 13 -16.29 13.96 -17.38
N TYR A 14 -15.12 13.63 -17.96
CA TYR A 14 -14.07 12.91 -17.25
C TYR A 14 -13.53 13.71 -16.05
N ILE A 15 -13.26 15.00 -16.19
CA ILE A 15 -12.81 15.86 -15.08
C ILE A 15 -13.82 15.83 -13.92
N ASN A 16 -15.11 15.98 -14.22
CA ASN A 16 -16.16 15.96 -13.19
C ASN A 16 -16.25 14.59 -12.51
N TYR A 17 -16.22 13.51 -13.28
CA TYR A 17 -16.17 12.14 -12.75
C TYR A 17 -14.98 11.94 -11.80
N ILE A 18 -13.80 12.43 -12.16
CA ILE A 18 -12.60 12.31 -11.31
C ILE A 18 -12.74 13.14 -10.02
N LYS A 19 -13.35 14.33 -10.06
CA LYS A 19 -13.63 15.13 -8.87
C LYS A 19 -14.60 14.42 -7.92
N GLU A 20 -15.69 13.88 -8.45
CA GLU A 20 -16.69 13.13 -7.68
C GLU A 20 -16.05 11.88 -7.06
N ARG A 21 -15.36 11.08 -7.87
CA ARG A 21 -14.66 9.87 -7.41
C ARG A 21 -13.65 10.18 -6.31
N ALA A 22 -12.82 11.22 -6.46
CA ALA A 22 -11.85 11.61 -5.44
C ALA A 22 -12.54 12.08 -4.15
N SER A 23 -13.65 12.81 -4.27
CA SER A 23 -14.47 13.25 -3.15
C SER A 23 -15.07 12.06 -2.40
N ASP A 24 -15.62 11.09 -3.12
CA ASP A 24 -16.17 9.86 -2.57
C ASP A 24 -15.10 9.05 -1.84
N LEU A 25 -13.92 8.89 -2.43
CA LEU A 25 -12.80 8.20 -1.80
C LEU A 25 -12.41 8.84 -0.46
N ILE A 26 -12.43 10.17 -0.35
CA ILE A 26 -12.17 10.87 0.91
C ILE A 26 -13.34 10.65 1.89
N ASN A 27 -14.58 10.83 1.45
CA ASN A 27 -15.77 10.70 2.28
C ASN A 27 -15.95 9.29 2.86
N TYR A 28 -15.63 8.25 2.09
CA TYR A 28 -15.66 6.86 2.53
C TYR A 28 -14.41 6.44 3.31
N GLY A 29 -13.45 7.34 3.54
CA GLY A 29 -12.22 7.06 4.30
C GLY A 29 -11.25 6.13 3.57
N VAL A 30 -11.38 5.96 2.26
CA VAL A 30 -10.42 5.21 1.43
C VAL A 30 -9.19 6.06 1.15
N TRP A 31 -9.37 7.34 0.86
CA TRP A 31 -8.29 8.31 0.74
C TRP A 31 -8.20 9.16 2.01
N THR A 32 -7.43 8.65 2.97
CA THR A 32 -7.21 9.31 4.26
C THR A 32 -6.10 10.35 4.21
N GLY A 33 -6.14 11.35 5.11
CA GLY A 33 -5.09 12.36 5.24
C GLY A 33 -5.20 13.55 4.29
N ILE A 34 -6.28 13.60 3.50
CA ILE A 34 -6.64 14.75 2.67
C ILE A 34 -8.05 15.19 3.04
N GLU A 35 -8.24 16.51 3.09
CA GLU A 35 -9.56 17.11 3.33
C GLU A 35 -10.30 17.33 2.02
N LEU A 36 -11.61 17.12 2.02
CA LEU A 36 -12.47 17.22 0.83
C LEU A 36 -12.28 18.56 0.07
N HIS A 37 -12.13 19.67 0.79
CA HIS A 37 -11.95 21.00 0.21
C HIS A 37 -10.66 21.15 -0.61
N LYS A 38 -9.70 20.22 -0.49
CA LYS A 38 -8.45 20.21 -1.25
C LYS A 38 -8.66 19.80 -2.70
N ILE A 39 -9.70 19.03 -3.02
CA ILE A 39 -9.98 18.61 -4.40
C ILE A 39 -10.34 19.81 -5.29
N PRO A 40 -11.29 20.70 -4.93
CA PRO A 40 -11.51 21.93 -5.70
C PRO A 40 -10.26 22.82 -5.77
N ARG A 41 -9.53 22.96 -4.66
CA ARG A 41 -8.28 23.76 -4.64
C ARG A 41 -7.22 23.21 -5.60
N TRP A 42 -7.09 21.89 -5.73
CA TRP A 42 -6.19 21.26 -6.69
C TRP A 42 -6.47 21.74 -8.11
N PHE A 43 -7.73 21.64 -8.56
CA PHE A 43 -8.15 22.05 -9.90
C PHE A 43 -8.06 23.56 -10.14
N ASN A 44 -8.14 24.39 -9.09
CA ASN A 44 -8.02 25.83 -9.20
C ASN A 44 -6.57 26.31 -9.48
N ASN A 45 -5.56 25.43 -9.38
CA ASN A 45 -4.18 25.76 -9.78
C ASN A 45 -3.95 25.64 -11.30
N PHE A 46 -4.97 25.23 -12.06
CA PHE A 46 -4.91 25.00 -13.49
C PHE A 46 -5.90 25.93 -14.17
N GLU A 47 -5.48 26.68 -15.19
CA GLU A 47 -6.28 27.72 -15.81
C GLU A 47 -7.05 27.18 -17.02
N SER A 48 -6.33 26.54 -17.94
CA SER A 48 -6.87 26.09 -19.22
C SER A 48 -7.66 24.77 -19.12
N PRO A 49 -8.56 24.49 -20.08
CA PRO A 49 -9.23 23.19 -20.18
C PRO A 49 -8.24 22.01 -20.27
N GLU A 50 -7.16 22.18 -21.04
CA GLU A 50 -6.11 21.19 -21.22
C GLU A 50 -5.38 20.89 -19.91
N GLU A 51 -5.03 21.94 -19.16
CA GLU A 51 -4.38 21.83 -17.85
C GLU A 51 -5.28 21.16 -16.82
N LYS A 52 -6.57 21.51 -16.79
CA LYS A 52 -7.55 20.86 -15.89
C LYS A 52 -7.76 19.39 -16.25
N TYR A 53 -7.74 19.05 -17.55
CA TYR A 53 -7.80 17.67 -17.99
C TYR A 53 -6.56 16.90 -17.55
N PHE A 54 -5.37 17.47 -17.72
CA PHE A 54 -4.12 16.90 -17.23
C PHE A 54 -4.13 16.72 -15.70
N ALA A 55 -4.63 17.69 -14.95
CA ALA A 55 -4.81 17.59 -13.51
C ALA A 55 -5.72 16.44 -13.08
N ALA A 56 -6.80 16.18 -13.85
CA ALA A 56 -7.65 15.02 -13.64
C ALA A 56 -6.92 13.72 -13.94
N CYS A 57 -6.14 13.64 -15.03
CA CYS A 57 -5.34 12.45 -15.35
C CYS A 57 -4.30 12.15 -14.26
N ILE A 58 -3.64 13.18 -13.70
CA ILE A 58 -2.73 13.00 -12.56
C ILE A 58 -3.49 12.38 -11.39
N LEU A 59 -4.61 12.98 -11.00
CA LEU A 59 -5.42 12.51 -9.89
C LEU A 59 -5.93 11.08 -10.12
N ASP A 60 -6.31 10.74 -11.36
CA ASP A 60 -6.78 9.42 -11.70
C ASP A 60 -5.69 8.35 -11.57
N SER A 61 -4.45 8.74 -11.88
CA SER A 61 -3.27 7.86 -11.88
C SER A 61 -2.71 7.60 -10.48
N LEU A 62 -3.15 8.33 -9.45
CA LEU A 62 -2.71 8.10 -8.08
C LEU A 62 -3.30 6.79 -7.54
N ILE A 63 -2.44 5.96 -6.96
CA ILE A 63 -2.86 4.74 -6.27
C ILE A 63 -3.21 5.11 -4.83
N TYR A 64 -4.49 4.96 -4.48
CA TYR A 64 -4.99 5.23 -3.14
C TYR A 64 -5.05 3.95 -2.32
N ARG A 65 -4.36 3.94 -1.18
CA ARG A 65 -4.53 2.90 -0.16
C ARG A 65 -4.55 3.57 1.21
N SER A 66 -5.61 3.33 1.98
CA SER A 66 -5.65 3.77 3.36
C SER A 66 -4.69 2.93 4.22
N PRO A 67 -4.25 3.46 5.37
CA PRO A 67 -3.55 2.68 6.38
C PRO A 67 -4.30 1.41 6.76
N GLN A 68 -5.64 1.49 6.88
CA GLN A 68 -6.51 0.37 7.24
C GLN A 68 -6.54 -0.71 6.16
N GLN A 69 -6.59 -0.32 4.88
CA GLN A 69 -6.47 -1.28 3.78
C GLN A 69 -5.12 -1.98 3.79
N THR A 70 -4.04 -1.25 4.07
CA THR A 70 -2.70 -1.82 4.16
C THR A 70 -2.59 -2.80 5.34
N GLN A 71 -3.18 -2.45 6.49
CA GLN A 71 -3.28 -3.36 7.64
C GLN A 71 -4.11 -4.59 7.33
N ALA A 72 -5.23 -4.46 6.62
CA ALA A 72 -6.06 -5.60 6.22
C ALA A 72 -5.31 -6.58 5.30
N LEU A 73 -4.50 -6.07 4.37
CA LEU A 73 -3.62 -6.90 3.53
C LEU A 73 -2.56 -7.63 4.36
N ALA A 74 -1.95 -6.94 5.34
CA ALA A 74 -1.00 -7.58 6.25
C ALA A 74 -1.68 -8.65 7.13
N PHE A 75 -2.92 -8.41 7.55
CA PHE A 75 -3.74 -9.38 8.28
C PHE A 75 -4.01 -10.62 7.42
N GLU A 76 -4.48 -10.45 6.17
CA GLU A 76 -4.72 -11.56 5.25
C GLU A 76 -3.44 -12.36 4.97
N LEU A 77 -2.31 -11.68 4.79
CA LEU A 77 -1.01 -12.32 4.63
C LEU A 77 -0.67 -13.22 5.84
N LEU A 78 -0.75 -12.68 7.05
CA LEU A 78 -0.33 -13.37 8.27
C LEU A 78 -1.33 -14.46 8.70
N TYR A 79 -2.64 -14.23 8.61
CA TYR A 79 -3.61 -15.17 9.16
C TYR A 79 -4.12 -16.20 8.14
N ARG A 80 -3.85 -16.02 6.84
CA ARG A 80 -4.34 -16.92 5.79
C ARG A 80 -3.27 -17.36 4.80
N GLU A 81 -2.66 -16.41 4.09
CA GLU A 81 -1.80 -16.76 2.95
C GLU A 81 -0.52 -17.45 3.38
N LEU A 82 0.19 -16.88 4.36
CA LEU A 82 1.46 -17.40 4.83
C LEU A 82 1.30 -18.75 5.57
N PRO A 83 0.38 -18.92 6.55
CA PRO A 83 0.09 -20.22 7.14
C PRO A 83 -0.27 -21.29 6.10
N GLY A 84 -1.13 -20.91 5.15
CA GLY A 84 -1.57 -21.80 4.08
C GLY A 84 -0.41 -22.21 3.18
N PHE A 85 0.45 -21.27 2.79
CA PHE A 85 1.65 -21.55 2.02
C PHE A 85 2.61 -22.48 2.77
N LEU A 86 2.91 -22.20 4.04
CA LEU A 86 3.84 -22.99 4.84
C LEU A 86 3.33 -24.43 5.03
N THR A 87 2.04 -24.58 5.29
CA THR A 87 1.41 -25.90 5.50
C THR A 87 1.35 -26.69 4.18
N ARG A 88 0.92 -26.07 3.08
CA ARG A 88 0.83 -26.74 1.77
C ARG A 88 2.18 -27.23 1.24
N ASN A 89 3.26 -26.52 1.55
CA ASN A 89 4.60 -26.87 1.10
C ASN A 89 5.39 -27.70 2.12
N GLY A 90 4.76 -28.10 3.25
CA GLY A 90 5.39 -28.98 4.24
C GLY A 90 6.49 -28.33 5.07
N PHE A 91 6.61 -27.00 5.07
CA PHE A 91 7.60 -26.29 5.91
C PHE A 91 7.24 -26.39 7.40
N ILE A 92 6.00 -26.02 7.74
CA ILE A 92 5.48 -26.01 9.10
C ILE A 92 3.99 -26.36 9.04
N ASN A 93 3.53 -27.23 9.95
CA ASN A 93 2.10 -27.45 10.14
C ASN A 93 1.54 -26.41 11.12
N VAL A 94 0.93 -25.35 10.58
CA VAL A 94 0.32 -24.28 11.39
C VAL A 94 -1.02 -24.72 12.00
N GLY A 95 -1.64 -25.78 11.47
CA GLY A 95 -2.96 -26.24 11.90
C GLY A 95 -4.05 -25.18 11.64
N THR A 96 -5.10 -25.22 12.48
CA THR A 96 -6.23 -24.28 12.41
C THR A 96 -6.07 -23.06 13.32
N ASP A 97 -5.05 -23.06 14.19
CA ASP A 97 -4.82 -22.00 15.18
C ASP A 97 -3.82 -20.97 14.67
N THR A 98 -4.25 -20.23 13.64
CA THR A 98 -3.42 -19.18 13.03
C THR A 98 -3.16 -18.02 13.98
N ILE A 99 -4.04 -17.81 14.99
CA ILE A 99 -3.87 -16.75 16.00
C ILE A 99 -2.67 -17.03 16.88
N ASN A 100 -2.57 -18.22 17.47
CA ASN A 100 -1.43 -18.55 18.31
C ASN A 100 -0.14 -18.70 17.50
N TRP A 101 -0.24 -19.12 16.24
CA TRP A 101 0.90 -19.09 15.33
C TRP A 101 1.41 -17.66 15.08
N VAL A 102 0.55 -16.69 14.73
CA VAL A 102 0.98 -15.30 14.54
C VAL A 102 1.58 -14.74 15.85
N ARG A 103 0.98 -15.04 17.01
CA ARG A 103 1.55 -14.65 18.31
C ARG A 103 2.93 -15.27 18.56
N SER A 104 3.17 -16.50 18.12
CA SER A 104 4.48 -17.14 18.25
C SER A 104 5.56 -16.41 17.47
N LEU A 105 5.21 -15.71 16.37
CA LEU A 105 6.15 -14.87 15.63
C LEU A 105 6.57 -13.61 16.42
N GLY A 106 5.86 -13.24 17.49
CA GLY A 106 6.31 -12.21 18.44
C GLY A 106 7.35 -12.72 19.44
N ASN A 107 7.38 -14.03 19.68
CA ASN A 107 8.30 -14.69 20.61
C ASN A 107 9.44 -15.35 19.82
N PHE A 108 10.64 -14.77 19.89
CA PHE A 108 11.81 -15.27 19.16
C PHE A 108 12.33 -16.64 19.66
N SER A 109 11.74 -17.22 20.69
CA SER A 109 12.06 -18.59 21.14
C SER A 109 11.68 -19.66 20.11
N THR A 110 10.85 -19.31 19.12
CA THR A 110 10.42 -20.22 18.05
C THR A 110 11.48 -20.25 16.95
N ASN A 111 12.32 -21.29 16.92
CA ASN A 111 13.31 -21.50 15.87
C ASN A 111 12.61 -21.88 14.56
N LEU A 112 12.05 -20.89 13.88
CA LEU A 112 11.40 -21.04 12.58
C LEU A 112 12.36 -20.57 11.49
N ASP A 113 12.54 -21.39 10.45
CA ASP A 113 13.27 -21.03 9.23
C ASP A 113 12.44 -20.13 8.31
N LEU A 114 11.86 -19.07 8.90
CA LEU A 114 11.06 -18.05 8.22
C LEU A 114 11.70 -16.69 8.47
N ARG A 115 11.87 -15.89 7.42
CA ARG A 115 12.36 -14.51 7.55
C ARG A 115 11.57 -13.57 6.64
N PHE A 116 11.26 -12.38 7.15
CA PHE A 116 10.71 -11.27 6.39
C PHE A 116 11.87 -10.45 5.84
N VAL A 117 12.06 -10.47 4.52
CA VAL A 117 13.17 -9.78 3.87
C VAL A 117 12.69 -8.45 3.30
N ALA A 118 13.31 -7.34 3.70
CA ALA A 118 13.05 -6.05 3.07
C ALA A 118 13.58 -6.07 1.62
N THR A 119 12.74 -5.85 0.61
CA THR A 119 13.22 -5.71 -0.78
C THR A 119 13.86 -4.33 -0.99
N ILE A 120 15.08 -4.14 -0.48
CA ILE A 120 15.90 -2.94 -0.65
C ILE A 120 17.32 -3.29 -1.03
N ARG A 121 17.98 -2.42 -1.79
CA ARG A 121 19.43 -2.43 -1.98
C ARG A 121 20.09 -1.41 -1.06
N ASP A 122 21.39 -1.54 -0.81
CA ASP A 122 22.15 -0.56 -0.03
C ASP A 122 22.14 0.85 -0.67
N THR A 123 21.91 0.91 -1.98
CA THR A 123 21.78 2.17 -2.73
C THR A 123 20.36 2.73 -2.73
N ASP A 124 19.37 2.00 -2.22
CA ASP A 124 17.98 2.47 -2.23
C ASP A 124 17.73 3.50 -1.12
N PRO A 125 16.89 4.52 -1.39
CA PRO A 125 16.53 5.50 -0.37
C PRO A 125 15.71 4.85 0.77
N PRO A 126 15.78 5.40 2.01
CA PRO A 126 15.06 4.88 3.17
C PRO A 126 13.53 4.97 3.05
N THR A 127 13.02 5.59 1.97
CA THR A 127 11.60 5.82 1.69
C THR A 127 10.91 4.65 0.99
N LYS A 128 11.59 3.52 0.76
CA LYS A 128 10.97 2.33 0.15
C LYS A 128 9.85 1.76 1.03
N SER A 129 8.78 1.32 0.38
CA SER A 129 7.57 0.80 1.03
C SER A 129 7.81 -0.45 1.88
N SER A 130 8.87 -1.22 1.62
CA SER A 130 9.26 -2.41 2.40
C SER A 130 9.46 -2.08 3.88
N HIS A 131 10.13 -0.97 4.21
CA HIS A 131 10.28 -0.50 5.59
C HIS A 131 8.94 -0.19 6.26
N SER A 132 8.02 0.41 5.51
CA SER A 132 6.68 0.73 6.00
C SER A 132 5.88 -0.54 6.31
N ILE A 133 5.96 -1.57 5.46
CA ILE A 133 5.31 -2.86 5.71
C ILE A 133 5.91 -3.56 6.92
N LEU A 134 7.24 -3.64 7.03
CA LEU A 134 7.90 -4.24 8.19
C LEU A 134 7.53 -3.53 9.50
N ARG A 135 7.41 -2.20 9.46
CA ARG A 135 6.91 -1.41 10.59
C ARG A 135 5.47 -1.78 10.96
N ILE A 136 4.59 -2.00 9.98
CA ILE A 136 3.22 -2.48 10.22
C ILE A 136 3.23 -3.86 10.88
N LEU A 137 4.04 -4.80 10.37
CA LEU A 137 4.15 -6.15 10.95
C LEU A 137 4.62 -6.09 12.42
N LYS A 138 5.62 -5.27 12.73
CA LYS A 138 6.10 -5.08 14.10
C LYS A 138 5.07 -4.38 15.00
N ARG A 139 4.54 -3.23 14.57
CA ARG A 139 3.67 -2.37 15.40
C ARG A 139 2.28 -2.96 15.60
N ASP A 140 1.68 -3.48 14.54
CA ASP A 140 0.26 -3.86 14.52
C ASP A 140 0.05 -5.36 14.79
N PHE A 141 1.06 -6.18 14.49
CA PHE A 141 0.99 -7.65 14.65
C PHE A 141 2.00 -8.21 15.64
N GLY A 142 2.86 -7.36 16.22
CA GLY A 142 3.82 -7.76 17.25
C GLY A 142 4.92 -8.70 16.74
N ILE A 143 5.18 -8.76 15.43
CA ILE A 143 6.23 -9.62 14.87
C ILE A 143 7.60 -9.20 15.40
N ASN A 144 8.37 -10.17 15.87
CA ASN A 144 9.70 -9.91 16.42
C ASN A 144 10.66 -9.42 15.33
N GLU A 145 11.48 -8.42 15.65
CA GLU A 145 12.42 -7.83 14.71
C GLU A 145 13.51 -8.82 14.25
N ASN A 146 13.81 -9.84 15.05
CA ASN A 146 14.76 -10.88 14.68
C ASN A 146 14.26 -11.78 13.53
N PHE A 147 12.96 -11.76 13.21
CA PHE A 147 12.43 -12.39 11.99
C PHE A 147 12.66 -11.52 10.75
N THR A 148 13.04 -10.25 10.91
CA THR A 148 13.29 -9.34 9.80
C THR A 148 14.76 -9.35 9.44
N ILE A 149 15.06 -9.49 8.16
CA ILE A 149 16.43 -9.37 7.63
C ILE A 149 16.46 -8.47 6.40
N TYR A 150 17.66 -8.02 6.07
CA TYR A 150 17.97 -7.24 4.88
C TYR A 150 18.71 -8.11 3.85
N PRO A 151 18.63 -7.80 2.56
CA PRO A 151 19.28 -8.60 1.51
C PRO A 151 20.79 -8.77 1.73
N SER A 152 21.46 -7.75 2.27
CA SER A 152 22.87 -7.78 2.66
C SER A 152 23.23 -8.79 3.76
N GLN A 153 22.24 -9.46 4.37
CA GLN A 153 22.44 -10.53 5.36
C GLN A 153 22.26 -11.93 4.77
N ILE A 154 21.86 -12.04 3.49
CA ILE A 154 21.63 -13.31 2.77
C ILE A 154 22.66 -13.47 1.64
N GLU A 155 23.09 -12.37 1.04
CA GLU A 155 24.16 -12.29 0.02
C GLU A 155 25.56 -12.39 0.64
#